data_AF-A0A928BTU2-F1
#
_entry.id   AF-A0A928BTU2-F1
#
_cell.length_a   1.000
_cell.length_b   1.000
_cell.length_c   1.000
_cell.angle_alpha   90.00
_cell.angle_beta   90.00
_cell.angle_gamma   90.00
#
_symmetry.space_group_name_H-M   'P 1'
#
loop_
_entity.id
_entity.type
_entity.pdbx_description
1 polymer ?
#
loop_
_entity_poly.entity_id
_entity_poly.type
_entity_poly.pdbx_seq_one_letter_code
_entity_poly.pdbx_strand_id
1 'polypeptide(L)' 'MTDYDSIWRTQDEIRTVVNAVLGECIWNLSYSERRMAIELELTVTLDDDAIGNLCCQFSITADYEGVGAKGSKFAFYL' A
#
# COMPACT_ATOMS: atom_id res chain seq x y z
N MET A 1 7.58 -2.21 -21.71
CA MET A 1 6.25 -2.85 -21.57
C MET A 1 5.95 -2.82 -20.09
N THR A 2 4.78 -2.34 -19.69
CA THR A 2 4.40 -2.34 -18.28
C THR A 2 4.03 -3.77 -17.88
N ASP A 3 4.78 -4.38 -16.96
CA ASP A 3 4.52 -5.73 -16.47
C ASP A 3 3.30 -5.73 -15.53
N TYR A 4 2.10 -5.72 -16.13
CA TYR A 4 0.83 -5.77 -15.40
C TYR A 4 0.70 -7.05 -14.53
N ASP A 5 1.38 -8.14 -14.89
CA ASP A 5 1.48 -9.34 -14.05
C ASP A 5 2.18 -9.05 -12.71
N SER A 6 3.32 -8.35 -12.77
CA SER A 6 4.08 -7.96 -11.57
C SER A 6 3.30 -6.97 -10.71
N ILE A 7 2.60 -6.01 -11.34
CA ILE A 7 1.73 -5.06 -10.63
C ILE A 7 0.62 -5.82 -9.89
N TRP A 8 -0.07 -6.73 -10.58
CA TRP A 8 -1.17 -7.48 -10.01
C TRP A 8 -0.71 -8.37 -8.85
N ARG A 9 0.43 -9.06 -9.00
CA ARG A 9 1.06 -9.83 -7.92
C ARG A 9 1.42 -8.97 -6.72
N THR A 10 1.98 -7.78 -6.97
CA THR A 10 2.33 -6.86 -5.88
C THR A 10 1.09 -6.34 -5.15
N GLN A 11 0.02 -6.03 -5.89
CA GLN A 11 -1.25 -5.65 -5.28
C GLN A 11 -1.84 -6.75 -4.39
N ASP A 12 -1.77 -8.01 -4.84
CA ASP A 12 -2.24 -9.16 -4.06
C ASP A 12 -1.40 -9.37 -2.78
N GLU A 13 -0.08 -9.23 -2.89
CA GLU A 13 0.84 -9.27 -1.75
C GLU A 13 0.52 -8.15 -0.74
N ILE A 14 0.34 -6.91 -1.21
CA ILE A 14 -0.06 -5.77 -0.38
C ILE A 14 -1.36 -6.07 0.35
N ARG A 15 -2.37 -6.62 -0.34
CA ARG A 15 -3.64 -6.98 0.29
C ARG A 15 -3.43 -8.03 1.37
N THR A 16 -2.69 -9.08 1.09
CA THR A 16 -2.44 -10.17 2.03
C THR A 16 -1.75 -9.66 3.29
N VAL A 17 -0.68 -8.88 3.14
CA VAL A 17 0.10 -8.34 4.26
C VAL A 17 -0.72 -7.36 5.08
N VAL A 18 -1.40 -6.40 4.45
CA VAL A 18 -2.24 -5.42 5.16
C VAL A 18 -3.35 -6.14 5.93
N ASN A 19 -4.02 -7.11 5.32
CA ASN A 19 -5.05 -7.89 6.00
C ASN A 19 -4.49 -8.72 7.17
N ALA A 20 -3.27 -9.23 7.06
CA ALA A 20 -2.64 -9.99 8.13
C ALA A 20 -2.18 -9.11 9.31
N VAL A 21 -1.66 -7.92 9.04
CA VAL A 21 -1.11 -7.01 10.07
C VAL A 21 -2.20 -6.17 10.73
N LEU A 22 -3.14 -5.66 9.93
CA LEU A 22 -4.12 -4.65 10.35
C LEU A 22 -5.57 -5.13 10.23
N GLY A 23 -5.82 -6.27 9.57
CA GLY A 23 -7.17 -6.74 9.24
C GLY A 23 -7.74 -6.10 7.98
N GLU A 24 -9.02 -6.35 7.73
CA GLU A 24 -9.78 -5.80 6.59
C GLU A 24 -10.00 -4.29 6.73
N CYS A 25 -8.97 -3.52 6.39
CA CYS A 25 -8.94 -2.06 6.51
C CYS A 25 -8.48 -1.35 5.22
N ILE A 26 -8.46 -2.06 4.09
CA ILE A 26 -8.10 -1.48 2.79
C ILE A 26 -9.31 -0.75 2.24
N TRP A 27 -9.18 0.57 2.06
CA TRP A 27 -10.21 1.37 1.41
C TRP A 27 -10.05 1.38 -0.11
N ASN A 28 -8.85 1.67 -0.60
CA ASN A 28 -8.55 1.71 -2.02
C ASN A 28 -7.16 1.14 -2.29
N LEU A 29 -7.03 0.37 -3.36
CA LEU A 29 -5.75 -0.10 -3.87
C LEU A 29 -5.76 0.03 -5.39
N SER A 30 -4.93 0.91 -5.92
CA SER A 30 -4.91 1.22 -7.35
C SER A 30 -3.48 1.46 -7.82
N TYR A 31 -3.17 1.05 -9.04
CA TYR A 31 -1.89 1.34 -9.65
C TYR A 31 -1.96 2.64 -10.43
N SER A 32 -1.03 3.54 -10.16
CA SER A 32 -0.90 4.82 -10.83
C SER A 32 0.20 4.75 -11.89
N GLU A 33 -0.20 4.58 -13.16
CA GLU A 33 0.75 4.51 -14.29
C GLU A 33 1.61 5.78 -14.41
N ARG A 34 1.08 6.95 -14.04
CA ARG A 34 1.82 8.22 -14.07
C ARG A 34 2.97 8.28 -13.07
N ARG A 35 2.79 7.66 -11.90
CA ARG A 35 3.78 7.63 -10.82
C ARG A 35 4.59 6.33 -10.81
N MET A 36 4.20 5.36 -11.63
CA MET A 36 4.72 3.99 -11.61
C MET A 36 4.70 3.40 -10.19
N ALA A 37 3.61 3.66 -9.47
CA ALA A 37 3.47 3.30 -8.07
C ALA A 37 2.07 2.76 -7.77
N ILE A 38 1.98 1.79 -6.85
CA ILE A 38 0.72 1.31 -6.31
C ILE A 38 0.34 2.20 -5.13
N GLU A 39 -0.82 2.83 -5.22
CA GLU A 39 -1.39 3.65 -4.17
C GLU A 39 -2.35 2.80 -3.33
N LEU A 40 -2.05 2.69 -2.05
CA LEU A 40 -2.89 2.08 -1.04
C LEU A 40 -3.47 3.18 -0.15
N GLU A 41 -4.78 3.17 0.04
CA GLU A 41 -5.46 3.97 1.05
C GLU A 41 -6.19 3.04 2.01
N LEU A 42 -6.03 3.28 3.30
CA LEU A 42 -6.69 2.55 4.36
C LEU A 42 -7.96 3.28 4.82
N THR A 43 -8.87 2.54 5.43
CA THR A 43 -10.04 3.08 6.13
C THR A 43 -9.70 3.62 7.51
N VAL A 44 -8.49 3.35 7.99
CA VAL A 44 -7.98 3.74 9.31
C VAL A 44 -6.73 4.60 9.17
N THR A 45 -6.52 5.46 10.16
CA THR A 45 -5.27 6.20 10.32
C THR A 45 -4.33 5.37 11.19
N LEU A 46 -3.11 5.19 10.71
CA LEU A 46 -2.04 4.47 11.41
C LEU A 46 -1.12 5.47 12.09
N ASP A 47 -0.67 5.10 13.30
CA ASP A 47 0.42 5.78 13.99
C ASP A 47 1.77 5.45 13.37
N ASP A 48 2.78 6.28 13.64
CA ASP A 48 4.13 6.18 13.09
C ASP A 48 4.76 4.79 13.26
N ASP A 49 4.52 4.15 14.42
CA ASP A 49 4.98 2.78 14.72
C ASP A 49 4.32 1.74 13.80
N ALA A 50 3.01 1.85 13.58
CA ALA A 50 2.27 0.95 12.69
C ALA A 50 2.63 1.17 11.22
N ILE A 51 2.86 2.42 10.82
CA ILE A 51 3.39 2.79 9.50
C ILE A 51 4.75 2.12 9.28
N GLY A 52 5.68 2.29 10.22
CA GLY A 52 7.01 1.68 10.15
C GLY A 52 6.95 0.16 10.10
N ASN A 53 6.14 -0.46 10.97
CA ASN A 53 5.98 -1.92 10.99
C ASN A 53 5.40 -2.45 9.68
N LEU A 54 4.37 -1.78 9.13
CA LEU A 54 3.76 -2.17 7.86
C LEU A 54 4.77 -2.03 6.70
N CYS A 55 5.47 -0.90 6.60
CA CYS A 55 6.50 -0.68 5.58
C CYS A 55 7.62 -1.73 5.65
N CYS A 56 8.01 -2.18 6.85
CA CYS A 56 9.01 -3.24 7.03
C CYS A 56 8.55 -4.63 6.56
N GLN A 57 7.25 -4.91 6.45
CA GLN A 57 6.77 -6.19 5.91
C GLN A 57 6.92 -6.29 4.39
N PHE A 58 7.06 -5.15 3.71
CA PHE A 58 7.15 -5.09 2.27
C PHE A 58 8.59 -5.18 1.80
N SER A 59 8.82 -5.98 0.76
CA SER A 59 10.13 -6.06 0.10
C SER A 59 10.37 -4.92 -0.90
N ILE A 60 9.33 -4.13 -1.19
CA ILE A 60 9.35 -2.99 -2.11
C ILE A 60 9.39 -1.67 -1.35
N THR A 61 9.86 -0.62 -2.02
CA THR A 61 9.93 0.72 -1.42
C THR A 61 8.52 1.25 -1.19
N ALA A 62 8.13 1.32 0.09
CA ALA A 62 6.87 1.88 0.54
C ALA A 62 7.13 3.26 1.16
N ASP A 63 6.48 4.29 0.62
CA ASP A 63 6.50 5.64 1.15
C ASP A 63 5.14 6.00 1.73
N TYR A 64 5.15 6.70 2.87
CA TYR A 64 3.93 7.15 3.52
C TYR A 64 3.58 8.56 3.04
N GLU A 65 2.55 8.66 2.20
CA GLU A 65 2.09 9.94 1.63
C GLU A 65 1.24 10.77 2.60
N GLY A 66 0.93 10.25 3.78
CA GLY A 66 0.11 10.93 4.79
C GLY A 66 -1.30 10.36 4.93
N VAL A 67 -2.26 11.20 5.30
CA VAL A 67 -3.67 10.81 5.48
C VAL A 67 -4.47 11.27 4.26
N GLY A 68 -5.06 10.32 3.55
CA GLY A 68 -5.93 10.55 2.40
C GLY A 68 -7.38 10.82 2.77
N ALA A 69 -8.31 10.37 1.93
CA ALA A 69 -9.73 10.69 2.07
C ALA A 69 -10.40 9.94 3.24
N LYS A 70 -9.92 8.73 3.54
CA LYS A 70 -10.47 7.88 4.60
C LYS A 70 -9.50 7.55 5.72
N GLY A 71 -8.20 7.49 5.43
CA GLY A 71 -7.21 7.04 6.36
C GLY A 71 -5.81 7.17 5.79
N SER A 72 -4.87 6.40 6.33
CA SER A 72 -3.47 6.44 5.94
C SER A 72 -3.27 5.99 4.49
N LYS A 73 -2.42 6.73 3.79
CA LYS A 73 -2.07 6.52 2.39
C LYS A 73 -0.61 6.14 2.24
N PHE A 74 -0.38 5.15 1.37
CA PHE A 74 0.95 4.65 1.05
C PHE A 74 1.13 4.60 -0.46
N ALA A 75 2.35 4.87 -0.90
CA ALA A 75 2.80 4.72 -2.26
C ALA A 75 3.89 3.64 -2.31
N PHE A 76 3.65 2.60 -3.09
CA PHE A 76 4.61 1.52 -3.32
C PHE A 76 5.21 1.67 -4.71
N TYR A 77 6.50 1.97 -4.79
CA TYR A 77 7.18 2.19 -6.07
C TYR A 77 7.66 0.86 -6.66
N LEU A 78 7.37 0.65 -7.95
CA LEU A 78 7.76 -0.52 -8.74
C LEU A 78 8.96 -0.23 -9.65
#